data_AF-B6XAH2-F1
#
_entry.id   AF-B6XAH2-F1
#
_cell.length_a   1.000
_cell.length_b   1.000
_cell.length_c   1.000
_cell.angle_alpha   90.00
_cell.angle_beta   90.00
_cell.angle_gamma   90.00
#
_symmetry.space_group_name_H-M   'P 1'
#
loop_
_entity.id
_entity.type
_entity.pdbx_description
1 polymer ?
#
loop_
_entity_poly.entity_id
_entity_poly.type
_entity_poly.pdbx_seq_one_letter_code
_entity_poly.pdbx_strand_id
1 'polypeptide(L)'
;MLKPVISNSDNQYQIKSVSDGLPYQEFAKHIGKSPEAVKGMINKGKLPVLEMKESPDSQRAEYWVYIPAWNAGLKLAHESLPKEMRDGWLRWLGLGEPK
;
A
#
# COMPACT_ATOMS: atom_id res chain seq x y z
N MET A 1 37.55 20.71 18.68
CA MET A 1 36.61 20.90 17.56
C MET A 1 35.96 19.57 17.26
N LEU A 2 34.68 19.42 17.60
CA LEU A 2 33.89 18.21 17.36
C LEU A 2 33.09 18.41 16.06
N LYS A 3 33.18 17.44 15.15
CA LYS A 3 32.46 17.46 13.87
C LYS A 3 30.95 17.26 14.09
N PRO A 4 30.08 17.83 13.24
CA PRO A 4 28.64 17.67 13.38
C PRO A 4 28.25 16.21 13.09
N VAL A 5 27.44 15.66 13.99
CA VAL A 5 26.73 14.38 13.81
C VAL A 5 25.61 14.64 12.81
N ILE A 6 25.71 14.09 11.61
CA ILE A 6 24.60 14.03 10.67
C ILE A 6 23.64 12.96 11.22
N SER A 7 22.54 13.39 11.83
CA SER A 7 21.43 12.49 12.18
C SER A 7 20.67 12.12 10.91
N ASN A 8 21.09 11.04 10.27
CA ASN A 8 20.29 10.37 9.24
C ASN A 8 19.14 9.62 9.91
N SER A 9 18.04 10.30 10.20
CA SER A 9 16.76 9.65 10.52
C SER A 9 15.65 10.68 10.35
N ASP A 10 15.08 10.73 9.15
CA ASP A 10 13.63 10.71 8.93
C ASP A 10 13.34 11.01 7.45
N ASN A 11 12.76 10.02 6.78
CA ASN A 11 12.45 9.98 5.36
C ASN A 11 11.74 11.27 4.88
N GLN A 12 12.43 12.07 4.06
CA GLN A 12 11.89 13.29 3.44
C GLN A 12 10.93 13.03 2.26
N TYR A 13 10.57 11.76 2.00
CA TYR A 13 9.68 11.36 0.90
C TYR A 13 8.58 10.40 1.36
N GLN A 14 7.91 10.73 2.47
CA GLN A 14 6.68 10.01 2.81
C GLN A 14 5.54 10.63 2.00
N ILE A 15 5.09 9.95 0.94
CA ILE A 15 3.83 10.27 0.27
C ILE A 15 2.71 9.96 1.28
N LYS A 16 2.36 10.96 2.09
CA LYS A 16 1.15 10.89 2.91
C LYS A 16 -0.03 11.11 1.98
N SER A 17 -0.84 10.06 1.80
CA SER A 17 -2.18 10.20 1.23
C SER A 17 -2.92 11.29 2.03
N VAL A 18 -3.73 12.10 1.36
CA VAL A 18 -4.52 13.17 2.00
C VAL A 18 -5.50 12.59 3.03
N SER A 19 -5.83 11.31 2.90
CA SER A 19 -6.70 10.54 3.80
C SER A 19 -6.17 9.11 3.94
N ASP A 20 -6.36 8.52 5.12
CA ASP A 20 -6.06 7.11 5.37
C ASP A 20 -7.07 6.16 4.70
N GLY A 21 -8.21 6.67 4.23
CA GLY A 21 -9.22 5.91 3.49
C GLY A 21 -9.53 6.51 2.13
N LEU A 22 -9.76 5.64 1.14
CA LEU A 22 -10.24 6.02 -0.20
C LEU A 22 -11.52 5.25 -0.55
N PRO A 23 -12.54 5.90 -1.17
CA PRO A 23 -13.65 5.18 -1.78
C PRO A 23 -13.12 4.15 -2.79
N TYR A 24 -13.72 2.96 -2.86
CA TYR A 24 -13.18 1.89 -3.71
C TYR A 24 -13.11 2.27 -5.19
N GLN A 25 -13.98 3.17 -5.67
CA GLN A 25 -13.97 3.70 -7.04
C GLN A 25 -12.73 4.56 -7.30
N GLU A 26 -12.33 5.40 -6.35
CA GLU A 26 -11.09 6.19 -6.44
C GLU A 26 -9.87 5.28 -6.32
N PHE A 27 -9.91 4.30 -5.42
CA PHE A 27 -8.87 3.28 -5.33
C PHE A 27 -8.69 2.54 -6.65
N ALA A 28 -9.79 2.20 -7.35
CA ALA A 28 -9.75 1.55 -8.66
C ALA A 28 -8.99 2.39 -9.70
N LYS A 29 -9.21 3.70 -9.73
CA LYS A 29 -8.47 4.62 -10.60
C LYS A 29 -6.97 4.61 -10.31
N HIS A 30 -6.59 4.64 -9.03
CA HIS A 30 -5.17 4.65 -8.61
C HIS A 30 -4.42 3.38 -9.04
N ILE A 31 -5.10 2.23 -9.06
CA ILE A 31 -4.48 0.95 -9.46
C ILE A 31 -4.74 0.56 -10.93
N GLY A 32 -5.37 1.45 -11.71
CA GLY A 32 -5.67 1.21 -13.13
C GLY A 32 -6.64 0.05 -13.38
N LYS A 33 -7.63 -0.16 -12.51
CA LYS A 33 -8.68 -1.19 -12.67
C LYS A 33 -10.07 -0.57 -12.80
N SER A 34 -11.02 -1.31 -13.37
CA SER A 34 -12.41 -0.89 -13.35
C SER A 34 -13.00 -0.99 -11.93
N PRO A 35 -13.97 -0.13 -11.56
CA PRO A 35 -14.66 -0.23 -10.28
C PRO A 35 -15.29 -1.61 -10.04
N GLU A 36 -15.82 -2.27 -11.08
CA GLU A 36 -16.43 -3.59 -10.98
C GLU A 36 -15.40 -4.67 -10.60
N ALA A 37 -14.20 -4.59 -11.19
CA ALA A 37 -13.11 -5.51 -10.86
C ALA A 37 -12.68 -5.35 -9.39
N VAL A 38 -12.56 -4.11 -8.91
CA VAL A 38 -12.24 -3.82 -7.51
C VAL A 38 -13.36 -4.29 -6.59
N LYS A 39 -14.63 -4.06 -6.93
CA LYS A 39 -15.77 -4.59 -6.17
C LYS A 39 -15.74 -6.12 -6.08
N GLY A 40 -15.36 -6.80 -7.17
CA GLY A 40 -15.12 -8.24 -7.18
C GLY A 40 -13.96 -8.68 -6.26
N MET A 41 -12.93 -7.84 -6.08
CA MET A 41 -11.86 -8.09 -5.11
C MET A 41 -12.35 -7.93 -3.66
N ILE A 42 -13.18 -6.92 -3.39
CA ILE A 42 -13.80 -6.68 -2.08
C ILE A 42 -14.68 -7.87 -1.68
N ASN A 43 -15.57 -8.31 -2.57
CA ASN A 43 -16.46 -9.46 -2.33
C ASN A 43 -15.69 -10.77 -2.09
N LYS A 44 -14.44 -10.86 -2.59
CA LYS A 44 -13.54 -12.00 -2.38
C LYS A 44 -12.61 -11.82 -1.16
N GLY A 45 -12.78 -10.77 -0.36
CA GLY A 45 -12.00 -10.50 0.83
C GLY A 45 -10.53 -10.16 0.56
N LYS A 46 -10.20 -9.64 -0.64
CA LYS A 46 -8.80 -9.38 -1.03
C LYS A 46 -8.27 -8.01 -0.62
N LEU A 47 -9.13 -7.13 -0.10
CA LEU A 47 -8.80 -5.75 0.22
C LEU A 47 -9.20 -5.42 1.67
N PRO A 48 -8.41 -4.61 2.39
CA PRO A 48 -8.77 -4.12 3.71
C PRO A 48 -9.81 -3.00 3.57
N VAL A 49 -11.08 -3.34 3.78
CA VAL A 49 -12.20 -2.43 3.53
C VAL A 49 -12.98 -2.15 4.81
N LEU A 50 -13.37 -0.89 4.97
CA LEU A 50 -14.36 -0.42 5.92
C LEU A 50 -15.70 -0.25 5.21
N GLU A 51 -16.75 -0.79 5.80
CA GLU A 51 -18.12 -0.65 5.32
C GLU A 51 -18.78 0.52 6.05
N MET A 52 -19.10 1.60 5.33
CA MET A 52 -19.81 2.76 5.86
C MET A 52 -21.29 2.63 5.53
N LYS A 53 -22.10 2.43 6.57
CA LYS A 53 -23.57 2.37 6.48
C LYS A 53 -24.18 3.59 7.16
N GLU A 54 -25.30 4.06 6.62
CA GLU A 54 -26.12 5.10 7.25
C GLU A 54 -26.73 4.64 8.58
N SER A 55 -27.08 3.35 8.68
CA SER A 55 -27.56 2.69 9.90
C SER A 55 -27.12 1.22 9.91
N PRO A 56 -27.05 0.55 11.07
CA PRO A 56 -26.65 -0.86 11.16
C PRO A 56 -27.46 -1.80 10.26
N ASP A 57 -28.75 -1.52 10.08
CA ASP A 57 -29.69 -2.32 9.29
C ASP A 57 -29.73 -1.94 7.80
N SER A 58 -28.99 -0.91 7.39
CA SER A 58 -29.00 -0.46 6.00
C SER A 58 -28.41 -1.53 5.07
N GLN A 59 -29.15 -1.79 3.98
CA GLN A 59 -28.70 -2.63 2.87
C GLN A 59 -27.76 -1.86 1.92
N ARG A 60 -27.69 -0.54 2.05
CA ARG A 60 -26.80 0.32 1.27
C ARG A 60 -25.57 0.62 2.11
N ALA A 61 -24.42 0.24 1.58
CA ALA A 61 -23.14 0.56 2.17
C ALA A 61 -22.17 1.11 1.13
N GLU A 62 -21.36 2.05 1.58
CA GLU A 62 -20.19 2.52 0.85
C GLU A 62 -18.95 1.76 1.32
N TYR A 63 -18.13 1.33 0.36
CA TYR A 63 -16.91 0.61 0.66
C TYR A 63 -15.70 1.53 0.52
N TRP A 64 -14.93 1.64 1.61
CA TRP A 64 -13.75 2.46 1.70
C TRP A 64 -12.53 1.58 1.96
N VAL A 65 -11.50 1.68 1.11
CA VAL A 65 -10.25 0.94 1.28
C VAL A 65 -9.36 1.69 2.27
N TYR A 66 -8.92 0.99 3.32
CA TYR A 66 -8.02 1.55 4.32
C TYR A 66 -6.56 1.42 3.86
N ILE A 67 -5.98 2.56 3.48
CA ILE A 67 -4.68 2.66 2.80
C ILE A 67 -3.49 2.27 3.69
N PRO A 68 -3.43 2.63 4.99
CA PRO A 68 -2.35 2.18 5.87
C PRO A 68 -2.23 0.65 5.94
N ALA A 69 -3.35 -0.07 6.08
CA ALA A 69 -3.34 -1.53 6.11
C ALA A 69 -2.93 -2.13 4.76
N TRP A 70 -3.41 -1.56 3.65
CA TRP A 70 -3.00 -1.98 2.30
C TRP A 70 -1.48 -1.83 2.10
N ASN A 71 -0.92 -0.66 2.43
CA ASN A 71 0.51 -0.39 2.29
C ASN A 71 1.36 -1.27 3.22
N ALA A 72 0.91 -1.48 4.47
CA ALA A 72 1.58 -2.39 5.40
C ALA A 72 1.60 -3.83 4.88
N GLY A 73 0.48 -4.29 4.31
CA GLY A 73 0.40 -5.62 3.68
C GLY A 73 1.33 -5.76 2.47
N LEU A 74 1.38 -4.75 1.60
CA LEU A 74 2.31 -4.74 0.45
C LEU A 74 3.77 -4.77 0.90
N LYS A 75 4.13 -3.97 1.91
CA LYS A 75 5.49 -3.94 2.47
C LYS A 75 5.86 -5.32 3.04
N LEU A 76 4.99 -5.89 3.87
CA LEU A 76 5.23 -7.20 4.46
C LEU A 76 5.38 -8.29 3.39
N ALA A 77 4.51 -8.29 2.38
CA ALA A 77 4.58 -9.24 1.28
C ALA A 77 5.92 -9.14 0.55
N HIS A 78 6.36 -7.93 0.22
CA HIS A 78 7.67 -7.71 -0.42
C HIS A 78 8.85 -8.14 0.47
N GLU A 79 8.83 -7.79 1.76
CA GLU A 79 9.92 -8.12 2.69
C GLU A 79 10.00 -9.61 3.02
N SER A 80 8.88 -10.34 2.93
CA SER A 80 8.82 -11.78 3.13
C SER A 80 9.38 -12.63 1.98
N LEU A 81 9.64 -12.02 0.82
CA LEU A 81 10.23 -12.73 -0.32
C LEU A 81 11.68 -13.12 -0.03
N PRO A 82 12.17 -14.27 -0.56
CA PRO A 82 13.58 -14.61 -0.53
C PRO A 82 14.44 -13.48 -1.12
N LYS A 83 15.61 -13.21 -0.49
CA LYS A 83 16.49 -12.08 -0.86
C LYS A 83 16.84 -12.10 -2.35
N GLU A 84 17.04 -13.28 -2.91
CA GLU A 84 17.38 -13.48 -4.33
C GLU A 84 16.28 -12.96 -5.25
N MET A 85 15.00 -13.20 -4.91
CA MET A 85 13.87 -12.71 -5.68
C MET A 85 13.60 -11.23 -5.44
N ARG A 86 13.68 -10.79 -4.18
CA ARG A 86 13.41 -9.41 -3.77
C ARG A 86 14.42 -8.43 -4.35
N ASP A 87 15.71 -8.77 -4.29
CA ASP A 87 16.82 -7.85 -4.61
C ASP A 87 17.48 -8.18 -5.95
N GLY A 88 17.09 -9.27 -6.62
CA GLY A 88 17.75 -9.72 -7.85
C GLY A 88 17.77 -8.67 -8.97
N TRP A 89 16.76 -7.80 -9.02
CA TRP A 89 16.67 -6.71 -9.98
C TRP A 89 17.72 -5.60 -9.75
N LEU A 90 18.29 -5.45 -8.54
CA LEU A 90 19.32 -4.44 -8.23
C LEU A 90 20.61 -4.66 -9.03
N ARG A 91 20.90 -5.90 -9.45
CA ARG A 91 22.03 -6.20 -10.35
C ARG A 91 21.93 -5.49 -11.69
N TRP A 92 20.72 -5.33 -12.22
CA TRP A 92 20.46 -4.63 -13.49
C TRP A 92 20.69 -3.13 -13.38
N LEU A 93 20.76 -2.60 -12.15
CA LEU A 93 21.10 -1.22 -11.84
C LEU A 93 22.55 -1.05 -11.38
N GLY A 94 23.35 -2.11 -11.37
CA GLY A 94 24.74 -2.08 -10.89
C GLY A 94 24.89 -1.98 -9.37
N LEU A 95 23.83 -2.27 -8.60
CA LEU A 95 23.80 -2.16 -7.13
C LEU A 95 23.80 -3.52 -6.40
N GLY A 96 23.79 -4.63 -7.14
CA GLY A 96 23.76 -5.97 -6.56
C GLY A 96 25.14 -6.44 -6.09
N GLU A 97 25.17 -7.35 -5.10
CA GLU A 97 26.41 -7.96 -4.64
C GLU A 97 27.13 -8.69 -5.81
N PRO A 98 28.43 -8.42 -6.02
CA PRO A 98 29.24 -9.17 -6.98
C PRO A 98 29.30 -10.64 -6.56
N LYS A 99 29.30 -11.54 -7.54
CA LYS A 99 29.53 -12.97 -7.30
C LYS A 99 30.99 -13.25 -7.02
#